data_AF-A0A6N8BIH2-F1
#
_entry.id   AF-A0A6N8BIH2-F1
#
_cell.length_a   1.000
_cell.length_b   1.000
_cell.length_c   1.000
_cell.angle_alpha   90.00
_cell.angle_beta   90.00
_cell.angle_gamma   90.00
#
_symmetry.space_group_name_H-M   'P 1'
#
loop_
_entity.id
_entity.type
_entity.pdbx_description
1 polymer ?
#
loop_
_entity_poly.entity_id
_entity_poly.type
_entity_poly.pdbx_seq_one_letter_code
_entity_poly.pdbx_strand_id
1 'polypeptide(L)' 'MYRNSDQKPEPKSTQAVPYQDQSQPIGYCPPSPGMELARAYVPIQRLGQVYPPGKALEVGTMFPELYRPYHY' A
#
# COMPACT_ATOMS: atom_id res chain seq x y z
N MET A 1 52.55 2.01 -34.58
CA MET A 1 51.15 2.01 -34.11
C MET A 1 51.09 1.16 -32.84
N TYR A 2 51.41 1.75 -31.69
CA TYR A 2 51.47 1.03 -30.41
C TYR A 2 50.10 1.05 -29.71
N ARG A 3 49.71 -0.14 -29.26
CA ARG A 3 48.52 -0.47 -28.48
C ARG A 3 48.75 0.02 -27.05
N ASN A 4 47.96 0.98 -26.58
CA ASN A 4 48.07 1.47 -25.20
C ASN A 4 47.33 0.51 -24.25
N SER A 5 48.12 -0.25 -23.51
CA SER A 5 47.74 -1.15 -22.43
C SER A 5 47.32 -0.37 -21.18
N ASP A 6 46.22 -0.80 -20.56
CA ASP A 6 45.96 -0.78 -19.11
C ASP A 6 46.48 0.42 -18.30
N GLN A 7 45.88 1.60 -18.49
CA GLN A 7 45.92 2.64 -17.44
C GLN A 7 44.86 2.29 -16.38
N LYS A 8 45.20 1.40 -15.45
CA LYS A 8 44.41 1.17 -14.23
C LYS A 8 44.34 2.50 -13.44
N PRO A 9 43.15 3.09 -13.20
CA PRO A 9 43.09 4.26 -12.34
C PRO A 9 43.38 3.83 -10.89
N GLU A 10 44.42 4.43 -10.32
CA GLU A 10 44.72 4.40 -8.89
C GLU A 10 43.46 4.73 -8.08
N PRO A 11 43.13 3.97 -7.02
CA PRO A 11 42.00 4.29 -6.16
C PRO A 11 42.32 5.58 -5.42
N LYS A 12 41.74 6.70 -5.88
CA LYS A 12 41.74 7.94 -5.11
C LYS A 12 41.14 7.60 -3.75
N SER A 13 41.90 7.86 -2.69
CA SER A 13 41.50 7.70 -1.30
C SER A 13 40.08 8.25 -1.11
N THR A 14 39.11 7.33 -1.08
CA THR A 14 37.71 7.66 -0.85
C THR A 14 37.61 7.96 0.63
N GLN A 15 37.70 9.24 0.96
CA GLN A 15 37.25 9.73 2.26
C GLN A 15 35.85 9.16 2.48
N ALA A 16 35.65 8.48 3.61
CA ALA A 16 34.40 7.86 3.97
C ALA A 16 33.29 8.91 3.96
N VAL A 17 32.51 8.93 2.87
CA VAL A 17 31.24 9.65 2.85
C VAL A 17 30.35 8.97 3.88
N PRO A 18 29.89 9.68 4.92
CA PRO A 18 28.95 9.09 5.87
C PRO A 18 27.70 8.68 5.09
N TYR A 19 27.31 7.41 5.22
CA TYR A 19 26.09 6.90 4.61
C TYR A 19 24.91 7.60 5.27
N GLN A 20 24.35 8.60 4.59
CA GLN A 20 23.07 9.18 4.96
C GLN A 20 22.02 8.15 4.53
N ASP A 21 21.41 7.47 5.49
CA ASP A 21 20.26 6.61 5.25
C ASP A 21 19.10 7.49 4.75
N GLN A 22 18.85 7.46 3.44
CA GLN A 22 17.77 8.20 2.79
C GLN A 22 16.44 7.42 2.76
N SER A 23 16.29 6.37 3.57
CA SER A 23 15.01 5.69 3.74
C SER A 23 14.07 6.48 4.66
N GLN A 24 13.67 7.68 4.26
CA GLN A 24 12.43 8.24 4.80
C GLN A 24 11.27 7.43 4.19
N PRO A 25 10.52 6.63 4.97
CA PRO A 25 9.42 5.86 4.42
C PRO A 25 8.36 6.82 3.89
N ILE A 26 7.90 6.55 2.68
CA ILE A 26 6.81 7.26 2.02
C ILE A 26 5.60 7.34 2.98
N GLY A 27 5.26 8.55 3.43
CA GLY A 27 3.92 8.87 3.95
C GLY A 27 3.60 8.52 5.40
N TYR A 28 4.54 8.64 6.36
CA TYR A 28 4.18 8.54 7.77
C TYR A 28 3.37 9.77 8.24
N CYS A 29 2.04 9.60 8.37
CA CYS A 29 1.20 10.53 9.12
C CYS A 29 1.08 9.99 10.55
N PRO A 30 1.63 10.67 11.57
CA PRO A 30 1.48 10.24 12.95
C PRO A 30 0.00 10.25 13.33
N PRO A 31 -0.48 9.25 14.09
CA PRO A 31 -1.86 9.25 14.58
C PRO A 31 -2.10 10.53 15.38
N SER A 32 -3.15 11.27 15.00
CA SER A 32 -3.51 12.51 15.70
C SER A 32 -3.94 12.20 17.13
N PRO A 33 -3.45 12.91 18.16
CA PRO A 33 -3.86 12.69 19.53
C PRO A 33 -5.39 12.81 19.69
N GLY A 34 -6.02 11.81 20.30
CA GLY A 34 -7.47 11.76 20.49
C GLY A 34 -8.28 11.18 19.32
N MET A 35 -7.62 10.73 18.25
CA MET A 35 -8.28 10.05 17.15
C MET A 35 -8.30 8.53 17.39
N GLU A 36 -9.48 7.93 17.38
CA GLU A 36 -9.61 6.47 17.46
C GLU A 36 -9.38 5.83 16.08
N LEU A 37 -8.87 4.59 16.07
CA LEU A 37 -8.83 3.79 14.85
C LEU A 37 -10.25 3.50 14.35
N ALA A 38 -10.43 3.51 13.03
CA ALA A 38 -11.69 3.10 12.42
C ALA A 38 -12.02 1.65 12.81
N ARG A 39 -13.25 1.42 13.28
CA ARG A 39 -13.75 0.09 13.63
C ARG A 39 -14.68 -0.39 12.52
N ALA A 40 -14.36 -1.52 11.92
CA ALA A 40 -15.25 -2.21 11.00
C ALA A 40 -15.85 -3.43 11.72
N TYR A 41 -17.17 -3.55 11.70
CA TYR A 41 -17.85 -4.76 12.14
C TYR A 41 -18.07 -5.68 10.93
N VAL A 42 -17.46 -6.87 10.97
CA VAL A 42 -17.64 -7.89 9.94
C VAL A 42 -18.55 -8.98 10.50
N PRO A 43 -19.84 -9.04 10.11
CA PRO A 43 -20.73 -10.10 10.55
C PRO A 43 -20.32 -11.45 9.96
N ILE A 44 -20.61 -12.54 10.67
CA ILE A 44 -20.48 -13.89 10.11
C ILE A 44 -21.47 -14.01 8.94
N GLN A 45 -20.97 -14.11 7.72
CA GLN A 45 -21.81 -14.35 6.55
C GLN A 45 -22.05 -15.85 6.37
N ARG A 46 -23.31 -16.28 6.46
CA ARG A 46 -23.74 -17.64 6.11
C ARG A 46 -24.20 -17.63 4.66
N LEU A 47 -23.79 -18.62 3.88
CA LEU A 47 -24.25 -18.75 2.50
C LEU A 47 -25.73 -19.14 2.49
N GLY A 48 -26.58 -18.20 2.06
CA GLY A 48 -28.04 -18.32 2.03
C GLY A 48 -28.62 -17.86 0.69
N GLN A 49 -29.70 -17.08 0.74
CA GLN A 49 -30.20 -16.40 -0.46
C GLN A 49 -29.19 -15.35 -0.93
N VAL A 50 -28.88 -15.36 -2.22
CA VAL A 50 -27.94 -14.44 -2.85
C VAL A 50 -28.57 -13.79 -4.07
N TYR A 51 -28.14 -12.56 -4.36
CA TYR A 51 -28.50 -11.91 -5.62
C TYR A 51 -27.86 -12.63 -6.81
N PRO A 52 -28.52 -12.66 -7.98
CA PRO A 52 -27.87 -13.08 -9.21
C PRO A 52 -26.74 -12.09 -9.58
N PRO A 53 -25.73 -12.53 -10.35
CA PRO A 53 -24.50 -11.76 -10.58
C PRO A 53 -24.72 -10.33 -11.06
N GLY A 54 -25.65 -10.12 -12.00
CA GLY A 54 -25.95 -8.77 -12.52
C GLY A 54 -26.47 -7.83 -11.43
N LYS A 55 -27.36 -8.31 -10.55
CA LYS A 55 -27.90 -7.49 -9.46
C LYS A 55 -26.86 -7.25 -8.38
N ALA A 56 -26.04 -8.25 -8.06
CA ALA A 56 -24.96 -8.13 -7.07
C ALA A 56 -23.96 -7.03 -7.47
N LEU A 57 -23.62 -6.92 -8.75
CA LEU A 57 -22.76 -5.85 -9.28
C LEU A 57 -23.41 -4.47 -9.17
N GLU A 58 -24.71 -4.36 -9.47
CA GLU A 58 -25.45 -3.10 -9.39
C GLU A 58 -25.50 -2.55 -7.95
N VAL A 59 -25.73 -3.41 -6.96
CA VAL A 59 -25.89 -2.99 -5.55
C VAL A 59 -24.60 -3.00 -4.74
N GLY A 60 -23.51 -3.58 -5.29
CA GLY A 60 -22.21 -3.67 -4.63
C GLY A 60 -22.10 -4.75 -3.56
N THR A 61 -23.05 -5.69 -3.49
CA THR A 61 -23.01 -6.85 -2.58
C THR A 61 -23.78 -8.03 -3.15
N MET A 62 -23.26 -9.26 -2.95
CA MET A 62 -23.97 -10.50 -3.30
C MET A 62 -25.07 -10.85 -2.28
N PHE A 63 -24.95 -10.31 -1.08
CA PHE A 63 -25.76 -10.64 0.09
C PHE A 63 -26.88 -9.59 0.27
N PRO A 64 -28.16 -9.96 0.10
CA PRO A 64 -29.29 -9.05 0.26
C PRO A 64 -29.33 -8.35 1.62
N GLU A 65 -28.95 -9.05 2.70
CA GLU A 65 -28.91 -8.53 4.07
C GLU A 65 -27.90 -7.39 4.28
N LEU A 66 -26.92 -7.26 3.38
CA LEU A 66 -25.92 -6.20 3.43
C LEU A 66 -26.33 -4.96 2.61
N TYR A 67 -27.37 -5.06 1.78
CA TYR A 67 -27.83 -3.94 0.96
C TYR A 67 -28.60 -2.92 1.82
N ARG A 68 -27.97 -1.77 2.08
CA ARG A 68 -28.52 -0.68 2.92
C ARG A 68 -28.30 0.68 2.25
N PRO A 69 -29.19 1.11 1.34
CA PRO A 69 -29.09 2.43 0.72
C PRO A 69 -29.25 3.54 1.76
N TYR A 70 -28.56 4.66 1.58
CA TYR A 70 -28.72 5.84 2.43
C TYR A 70 -30.02 6.57 2.05
N HIS A 71 -30.85 6.84 3.05
CA HIS A 71 -32.00 7.74 2.91
C HIS A 71 -31.56 9.16 3.27
N TYR A 72 -31.94 10.15 2.46
CA TYR A 72 -31.65 11.57 2.67
C TYR A 72 -32.77 12.27 3.43
#